data_AF-A0A8I1UVM9-F1
#
_entry.id   AF-A0A8I1UVM9-F1
#
_cell.length_a   1.000
_cell.length_b   1.000
_cell.length_c   1.000
_cell.angle_alpha   90.00
_cell.angle_beta   90.00
_cell.angle_gamma   90.00
#
_symmetry.space_group_name_H-M   'P 1'
#
loop_
_entity.id
_entity.type
_entity.pdbx_description
1 polymer ?
#
loop_
_entity_poly.entity_id
_entity_poly.type
_entity_poly.pdbx_seq_one_letter_code
_entity_poly.pdbx_strand_id
1 'polypeptide(L)'
;MKKLAAGFVALVLAGPAALMLMVAVLANPSAVAACTTGTLNVGPVPDSLTATTKDGTTVTLDKTQLTHAATIVTVAGQVNGVGRPGAVIAIMAALTESSLRMLANTSAYPDSASYPNDGNGGDHDSLGMFQMRPQSGWGTVAQLMDPVYQAKAFFGGPTGPNYPSPRGLLDIPGWQSMDPGQAAQSVEVSAYPDRYQNYQPVAEAIITALTQAGDNGAGGGSPAPSDLPAATQIVFPLPEGTWVKTSPFGPRVDPITGAQGFHTGTDYAAPLGTPILAIAAGQVTVAGPAAGYGNLIVIEHNIGGQVVASAYGHEERLYVKVGDLVTAGQHIADVGTEGHSTGPHLHFEIRPGGTNATAVDSDAWLKAHDAQGISGADATPALCSAGGGEGSS
;
A
#
# COMPACT_ATOMS: atom_id res chain seq x y z
N MET A 1 18.89 29.37 -67.18
CA MET A 1 18.85 29.79 -65.77
C MET A 1 17.49 29.38 -65.22
N LYS A 2 17.43 28.19 -64.64
CA LYS A 2 16.25 27.50 -64.13
C LYS A 2 16.45 27.32 -62.62
N LYS A 3 15.35 27.34 -61.86
CA LYS A 3 15.22 27.01 -60.42
C LYS A 3 15.53 28.17 -59.45
N LEU A 4 14.53 29.01 -59.17
CA LEU A 4 14.40 29.81 -57.93
C LEU A 4 13.02 30.50 -57.94
N ALA A 5 11.93 29.73 -57.88
CA ALA A 5 10.57 30.28 -57.75
C ALA A 5 9.54 29.28 -57.17
N ALA A 6 9.99 28.32 -56.35
CA ALA A 6 9.11 27.29 -55.79
C ALA A 6 9.46 26.94 -54.33
N GLY A 7 9.77 27.97 -53.53
CA GLY A 7 10.20 27.80 -52.14
C GLY A 7 9.49 28.71 -51.14
N PHE A 8 8.32 29.25 -51.47
CA PHE A 8 7.58 30.14 -50.55
C PHE A 8 6.07 29.92 -50.49
N VAL A 9 5.56 28.80 -51.03
CA VAL A 9 4.12 28.46 -50.98
C VAL A 9 3.85 27.20 -50.12
N ALA A 10 4.88 26.47 -49.70
CA ALA A 10 4.71 25.27 -48.86
C ALA A 10 4.63 25.56 -47.34
N LEU A 11 4.62 26.82 -46.91
CA LEU A 11 4.58 27.18 -45.47
C LEU A 11 3.27 27.84 -45.01
N VAL A 12 2.26 27.98 -45.89
CA VAL A 12 0.98 28.65 -45.54
C VAL A 12 -0.22 27.71 -45.58
N LEU A 13 -0.05 26.46 -46.03
CA LEU A 13 -1.15 25.46 -46.12
C LEU A 13 -1.03 24.26 -45.17
N ALA A 14 0.01 24.21 -44.31
CA ALA A 14 0.17 23.17 -43.28
C ALA A 14 0.04 23.68 -41.84
N GLY A 15 -0.24 24.98 -41.65
CA GLY A 15 -0.39 25.61 -40.34
C GLY A 15 -1.62 25.19 -39.52
N PRO A 16 -2.81 24.97 -40.11
CA PRO A 16 -4.00 24.66 -39.31
C PRO A 16 -4.17 23.17 -38.96
N ALA A 17 -3.55 22.25 -39.71
CA ALA A 17 -3.74 20.80 -39.49
C ALA A 17 -2.86 20.23 -38.36
N ALA A 18 -1.70 20.84 -38.08
CA ALA A 18 -0.86 20.46 -36.96
C ALA A 18 -1.38 20.97 -35.60
N LEU A 19 -2.20 22.03 -35.59
CA LEU A 19 -2.81 22.54 -34.36
C LEU A 19 -4.05 21.72 -33.93
N MET A 20 -4.77 21.11 -34.88
CA MET A 20 -5.92 20.23 -34.62
C MET A 20 -5.55 18.80 -34.23
N LEU A 21 -4.29 18.39 -34.33
CA LEU A 21 -3.80 17.13 -33.76
C LEU A 21 -3.25 17.28 -32.33
N MET A 22 -2.98 18.50 -31.86
CA MET A 22 -2.64 18.74 -30.44
C MET A 22 -3.87 19.01 -29.56
N VAL A 23 -5.02 19.40 -30.13
CA VAL A 23 -6.25 19.63 -29.36
C VAL A 23 -7.13 18.38 -29.26
N ALA A 24 -6.97 17.38 -30.15
CA ALA A 24 -7.70 16.11 -30.07
C ALA A 24 -7.09 15.08 -29.08
N VAL A 25 -5.94 15.38 -28.48
CA VAL A 25 -5.33 14.55 -27.40
C VAL A 25 -5.76 15.01 -26.00
N LEU A 26 -6.44 16.16 -25.87
CA LEU A 26 -6.91 16.68 -24.57
C LEU A 26 -8.36 16.34 -24.21
N ALA A 27 -9.06 15.53 -25.00
CA ALA A 27 -10.48 15.21 -24.76
C ALA A 27 -10.80 13.71 -24.85
N ASN A 28 -9.83 12.83 -24.60
CA ASN A 28 -10.09 11.40 -24.46
C ASN A 28 -9.77 10.95 -23.02
N PRO A 29 -10.78 10.65 -22.18
CA PRO A 29 -10.56 10.25 -20.78
C PRO A 29 -9.92 8.86 -20.61
N SER A 30 -9.49 8.21 -21.70
CA SER A 30 -8.89 6.87 -21.70
C SER A 30 -7.38 6.82 -21.99
N ALA A 31 -6.70 7.97 -22.06
CA ALA A 31 -5.24 8.03 -22.31
C ALA A 31 -4.40 8.52 -21.11
N VAL A 32 -5.00 8.71 -19.93
CA VAL A 32 -4.29 9.03 -18.68
C VAL A 32 -4.50 7.91 -17.66
N ALA A 33 -4.23 6.67 -18.07
CA ALA A 33 -3.90 5.58 -17.14
C ALA A 33 -2.38 5.48 -17.04
N ALA A 34 -1.73 6.60 -16.69
CA ALA A 34 -0.31 6.59 -16.36
C ALA A 34 -0.17 6.00 -14.95
N CYS A 35 0.39 4.80 -14.89
CA CYS A 35 0.80 4.03 -13.73
C CYS A 35 0.90 4.81 -12.42
N THR A 36 -0.17 4.83 -11.63
CA THR A 36 -0.07 5.08 -10.19
C THR A 36 0.55 3.85 -9.56
N THR A 37 1.86 3.90 -9.29
CA THR A 37 2.53 2.95 -8.41
C THR A 37 2.10 3.22 -6.97
N GLY A 38 0.83 2.93 -6.66
CA GLY A 38 0.35 2.91 -5.29
C GLY A 38 0.96 1.70 -4.58
N THR A 39 1.62 1.93 -3.46
CA THR A 39 2.01 0.86 -2.54
C THR A 39 0.73 0.26 -1.96
N LEU A 40 0.55 -1.05 -2.15
CA LEU A 40 -0.58 -1.79 -1.59
C LEU A 40 -0.33 -2.00 -0.09
N ASN A 41 -0.85 -1.12 0.75
CA ASN A 41 -0.83 -1.33 2.20
C ASN A 41 -2.11 -2.07 2.63
N VAL A 42 -1.95 -3.17 3.34
CA VAL A 42 -3.07 -3.99 3.81
C VAL A 42 -3.51 -3.51 5.19
N GLY A 43 -4.76 -3.07 5.30
CA GLY A 43 -5.44 -2.73 6.54
C GLY A 43 -6.03 -3.95 7.26
N PRO A 44 -6.87 -3.72 8.28
CA PRO A 44 -7.52 -4.80 9.03
C PRO A 44 -8.32 -5.72 8.10
N VAL A 45 -8.10 -7.04 8.23
CA VAL A 45 -8.87 -8.04 7.48
C VAL A 45 -10.28 -8.12 8.05
N PRO A 46 -11.34 -7.83 7.26
CA PRO A 46 -12.72 -7.89 7.74
C PRO A 46 -13.14 -9.33 8.04
N ASP A 47 -14.13 -9.47 8.93
CA ASP A 47 -14.63 -10.81 9.32
C ASP A 47 -15.34 -11.54 8.18
N SER A 48 -15.94 -10.78 7.25
CA SER A 48 -16.55 -11.29 6.04
C SER A 48 -16.64 -10.22 4.96
N LEU A 49 -16.71 -10.64 3.70
CA LEU A 49 -16.98 -9.76 2.56
C LEU A 49 -17.95 -10.43 1.61
N THR A 50 -19.05 -9.76 1.28
CA THR A 50 -19.97 -10.19 0.23
C THR A 50 -19.77 -9.34 -1.02
N ALA A 51 -19.57 -9.99 -2.15
CA ALA A 51 -19.41 -9.36 -3.45
C ALA A 51 -20.11 -10.17 -4.54
N THR A 52 -20.32 -9.56 -5.70
CA THR A 52 -21.01 -10.19 -6.83
C THR A 52 -20.05 -10.39 -7.99
N THR A 53 -20.01 -11.58 -8.55
CA THR A 53 -19.25 -11.90 -9.77
C THR A 53 -19.86 -11.22 -11.00
N LYS A 54 -19.12 -11.22 -12.11
CA LYS A 54 -19.55 -10.61 -13.38
C LYS A 54 -20.85 -11.22 -13.92
N ASP A 55 -21.09 -12.51 -13.70
CA ASP A 55 -22.31 -13.22 -14.08
C ASP A 55 -23.51 -13.02 -13.14
N GLY A 56 -23.35 -12.23 -12.07
CA GLY A 56 -24.40 -11.92 -11.11
C GLY A 56 -24.48 -12.88 -9.91
N THR A 57 -23.58 -13.86 -9.79
CA THR A 57 -23.53 -14.77 -8.64
C THR A 57 -22.99 -14.05 -7.40
N THR A 58 -23.71 -14.16 -6.28
CA THR A 58 -23.23 -13.62 -5.00
C THR A 58 -22.25 -14.58 -4.35
N VAL A 59 -21.09 -14.06 -3.94
CA VAL A 59 -20.04 -14.78 -3.22
C VAL A 59 -19.86 -14.12 -1.86
N THR A 60 -19.79 -14.91 -0.79
CA THR A 60 -19.45 -14.43 0.55
C THR A 60 -18.16 -15.12 0.98
N LEU A 61 -17.17 -14.31 1.33
CA LEU A 61 -15.85 -14.73 1.77
C LEU A 61 -15.75 -14.53 3.26
N ASP A 62 -15.15 -15.49 3.96
CA ASP A 62 -14.86 -15.38 5.38
C ASP A 62 -13.48 -14.75 5.65
N LYS A 63 -13.22 -14.48 6.93
CA LYS A 63 -11.95 -13.89 7.39
C LYS A 63 -10.72 -14.69 6.97
N THR A 64 -10.81 -16.02 6.91
CA THR A 64 -9.68 -16.88 6.53
C THR A 64 -9.32 -16.64 5.06
N GLN A 65 -10.31 -16.68 4.17
CA GLN A 65 -10.13 -16.38 2.75
C GLN A 65 -9.62 -14.95 2.52
N LEU A 66 -10.10 -13.99 3.30
CA LEU A 66 -9.65 -12.60 3.23
C LEU A 66 -8.22 -12.40 3.79
N THR A 67 -7.79 -13.24 4.74
CA THR A 67 -6.40 -13.25 5.25
C THR A 67 -5.42 -13.76 4.19
N HIS A 68 -5.84 -14.76 3.43
CA HIS A 68 -5.09 -15.24 2.27
C HIS A 68 -4.97 -14.17 1.18
N ALA A 69 -6.08 -13.48 0.87
CA ALA A 69 -6.04 -12.36 -0.05
C ALA A 69 -5.16 -11.20 0.45
N ALA A 70 -5.18 -10.89 1.75
CA ALA A 70 -4.27 -9.93 2.37
C ALA A 70 -2.81 -10.31 2.13
N THR A 71 -2.46 -11.58 2.28
CA THR A 71 -1.10 -12.07 1.99
C THR A 71 -0.72 -11.80 0.53
N ILE A 72 -1.62 -12.07 -0.43
CA ILE A 72 -1.40 -11.79 -1.86
C ILE A 72 -1.16 -10.29 -2.09
N VAL A 73 -1.98 -9.42 -1.49
CA VAL A 73 -1.87 -7.95 -1.62
C VAL A 73 -0.55 -7.45 -1.03
N THR A 74 -0.16 -7.94 0.15
CA THR A 74 1.12 -7.60 0.78
C THR A 74 2.30 -7.98 -0.11
N VAL A 75 2.31 -9.21 -0.66
CA VAL A 75 3.39 -9.65 -1.55
C VAL A 75 3.41 -8.83 -2.84
N ALA A 76 2.25 -8.53 -3.43
CA ALA A 76 2.16 -7.70 -4.63
C ALA A 76 2.72 -6.28 -4.42
N GLY A 77 2.59 -5.73 -3.22
CA GLY A 77 3.20 -4.45 -2.83
C GLY A 77 4.72 -4.51 -2.66
N GLN A 78 5.29 -5.69 -2.38
CA GLN A 78 6.72 -5.90 -2.17
C GLN A 78 7.47 -6.25 -3.47
N VAL A 79 6.78 -6.81 -4.46
CA VAL A 79 7.40 -7.21 -5.74
C VAL A 79 7.36 -6.05 -6.73
N ASN A 80 8.54 -5.58 -7.16
CA ASN A 80 8.66 -4.48 -8.11
C ASN A 80 7.95 -4.82 -9.43
N GLY A 81 7.15 -3.88 -9.92
CA GLY A 81 6.43 -4.02 -11.19
C GLY A 81 5.08 -4.73 -11.11
N VAL A 82 4.68 -5.28 -9.95
CA VAL A 82 3.38 -5.98 -9.77
C VAL A 82 2.27 -5.00 -9.39
N GLY A 83 2.35 -4.40 -8.19
CA GLY A 83 1.40 -3.39 -7.71
C GLY A 83 -0.07 -3.85 -7.70
N ARG A 84 -1.00 -2.89 -7.65
CA ARG A 84 -2.45 -3.16 -7.64
C ARG A 84 -2.94 -4.02 -8.82
N PRO A 85 -2.53 -3.77 -10.08
CA PRO A 85 -2.99 -4.58 -11.21
C PRO A 85 -2.60 -6.05 -11.06
N GLY A 86 -1.37 -6.34 -10.63
CA GLY A 86 -0.94 -7.71 -10.38
C GLY A 86 -1.66 -8.38 -9.20
N ALA A 87 -1.96 -7.63 -8.13
CA ALA A 87 -2.75 -8.16 -7.02
C ALA A 87 -4.17 -8.56 -7.45
N VAL A 88 -4.83 -7.76 -8.29
CA VAL A 88 -6.16 -8.09 -8.85
C VAL A 88 -6.08 -9.43 -9.58
N ILE A 89 -5.10 -9.57 -10.48
CA ILE A 89 -4.89 -10.78 -11.29
C ILE A 89 -4.66 -12.01 -10.41
N ALA A 90 -3.82 -11.90 -9.39
CA ALA A 90 -3.53 -13.00 -8.46
C ALA A 90 -4.77 -13.40 -7.63
N ILE A 91 -5.55 -12.43 -7.13
CA ILE A 91 -6.77 -12.73 -6.38
C ILE A 91 -7.81 -13.39 -7.28
N MET A 92 -7.95 -12.94 -8.54
CA MET A 92 -8.82 -13.59 -9.53
C MET A 92 -8.41 -15.05 -9.77
N ALA A 93 -7.11 -15.33 -9.90
CA ALA A 93 -6.59 -16.68 -10.02
C ALA A 93 -6.93 -17.52 -8.79
N ALA A 94 -6.56 -17.07 -7.59
CA ALA A 94 -6.83 -17.82 -6.36
C ALA A 94 -8.32 -18.05 -6.08
N LEU A 95 -9.20 -17.09 -6.42
CA LEU A 95 -10.66 -17.26 -6.35
C LEU A 95 -11.15 -18.36 -7.30
N THR A 96 -10.59 -18.42 -8.50
CA THR A 96 -10.96 -19.39 -9.52
C THR A 96 -10.48 -20.79 -9.17
N GLU A 97 -9.23 -20.91 -8.71
CA GLU A 97 -8.57 -22.19 -8.46
C GLU A 97 -9.02 -22.86 -7.15
N SER A 98 -9.19 -22.08 -6.09
CA SER A 98 -9.45 -22.63 -4.75
C SER A 98 -10.53 -21.90 -3.96
N SER A 99 -11.15 -20.86 -4.55
CA SER A 99 -11.96 -19.90 -3.80
C SER A 99 -11.18 -19.25 -2.66
N LEU A 100 -9.91 -18.85 -2.91
CA LEU A 100 -8.98 -18.28 -1.92
C LEU A 100 -8.68 -19.19 -0.72
N ARG A 101 -8.73 -20.51 -0.91
CA ARG A 101 -8.44 -21.46 0.18
C ARG A 101 -7.05 -22.07 0.02
N MET A 102 -6.33 -22.18 1.12
CA MET A 102 -5.10 -22.96 1.20
C MET A 102 -5.43 -24.45 1.28
N LEU A 103 -5.56 -25.12 0.13
CA LEU A 103 -5.96 -26.53 0.06
C LEU A 103 -4.75 -27.48 0.14
N ALA A 104 -4.80 -28.43 1.08
CA ALA A 104 -3.93 -29.60 1.10
C ALA A 104 -4.40 -30.65 0.08
N ASN A 105 -3.54 -31.61 -0.24
CA ASN A 105 -3.85 -32.75 -1.10
C ASN A 105 -3.27 -34.03 -0.51
N THR A 106 -3.99 -34.61 0.45
CA THR A 106 -3.54 -35.78 1.21
C THR A 106 -3.49 -37.06 0.39
N SER A 107 -4.18 -37.11 -0.75
CA SER A 107 -4.12 -38.23 -1.69
C SER A 107 -2.79 -38.30 -2.42
N ALA A 108 -2.26 -37.16 -2.89
CA ALA A 108 -0.97 -37.10 -3.58
C ALA A 108 0.20 -36.90 -2.60
N TYR A 109 -0.01 -36.06 -1.59
CA TYR A 109 0.98 -35.66 -0.59
C TYR A 109 0.38 -35.73 0.81
N PRO A 110 0.39 -36.90 1.48
CA PRO A 110 -0.15 -37.05 2.84
C PRO A 110 0.40 -36.01 3.83
N ASP A 111 1.68 -35.67 3.72
CA ASP A 111 2.35 -34.69 4.58
C ASP A 111 1.79 -33.27 4.44
N SER A 112 1.09 -32.95 3.34
CA SER A 112 0.47 -31.62 3.14
C SER A 112 -0.55 -31.27 4.22
N ALA A 113 -1.20 -32.26 4.85
CA ALA A 113 -2.13 -32.02 5.96
C ALA A 113 -1.46 -31.54 7.26
N SER A 114 -0.13 -31.68 7.36
CA SER A 114 0.62 -31.21 8.54
C SER A 114 0.91 -29.71 8.54
N TYR A 115 0.67 -29.03 7.41
CA TYR A 115 0.83 -27.58 7.27
C TYR A 115 -0.52 -26.87 7.47
N PRO A 116 -0.52 -25.58 7.86
CA PRO A 116 -1.76 -24.79 7.93
C PRO A 116 -2.54 -24.85 6.60
N ASN A 117 -3.81 -25.25 6.67
CA ASN A 117 -4.66 -25.45 5.50
C ASN A 117 -6.13 -25.22 5.86
N ASP A 118 -6.94 -24.94 4.84
CA ASP A 118 -8.38 -24.70 4.97
C ASP A 118 -9.19 -25.93 4.56
N GLY A 119 -8.54 -27.09 4.43
CA GLY A 119 -9.14 -28.34 4.01
C GLY A 119 -8.34 -29.06 2.92
N ASN A 120 -8.91 -30.17 2.46
CA ASN A 120 -8.33 -31.02 1.44
C ASN A 120 -9.08 -30.82 0.11
N GLY A 121 -8.36 -30.62 -0.98
CA GLY A 121 -8.96 -30.41 -2.29
C GLY A 121 -7.94 -30.35 -3.42
N GLY A 122 -8.45 -30.35 -4.65
CA GLY A 122 -7.66 -30.29 -5.88
C GLY A 122 -7.88 -31.48 -6.79
N ASP A 123 -7.81 -31.24 -8.09
CA ASP A 123 -7.59 -32.27 -9.09
C ASP A 123 -6.11 -32.63 -9.14
N HIS A 124 -5.79 -33.90 -9.42
CA HIS A 124 -4.40 -34.38 -9.49
C HIS A 124 -3.60 -34.18 -8.18
N ASP A 125 -2.42 -33.56 -8.28
CA ASP A 125 -1.44 -33.34 -7.21
C ASP A 125 -1.24 -31.84 -6.92
N SER A 126 -2.26 -31.03 -7.15
CA SER A 126 -2.21 -29.59 -6.89
C SER A 126 -2.31 -29.26 -5.41
N LEU A 127 -1.73 -28.13 -4.99
CA LEU A 127 -1.71 -27.62 -3.61
C LEU A 127 -1.97 -26.11 -3.57
N GLY A 128 -2.54 -25.65 -2.46
CA GLY A 128 -2.57 -24.24 -2.10
C GLY A 128 -3.61 -23.37 -2.83
N MET A 129 -3.50 -22.05 -2.70
CA MET A 129 -4.44 -21.07 -3.23
C MET A 129 -4.53 -21.07 -4.75
N PHE A 130 -3.40 -21.28 -5.41
CA PHE A 130 -3.27 -21.24 -6.87
C PHE A 130 -3.25 -22.65 -7.49
N GLN A 131 -3.49 -23.70 -6.70
CA GLN A 131 -3.51 -25.09 -7.18
C GLN A 131 -2.21 -25.46 -7.95
N MET A 132 -1.06 -25.04 -7.42
CA MET A 132 0.25 -25.28 -8.00
C MET A 132 0.74 -26.70 -7.73
N ARG A 133 1.58 -27.24 -8.63
CA ARG A 133 1.99 -28.65 -8.62
C ARG A 133 3.50 -28.82 -8.42
N PRO A 134 3.96 -29.61 -7.41
CA PRO A 134 5.38 -29.91 -7.25
C PRO A 134 5.98 -30.61 -8.47
N GLN A 135 5.25 -31.54 -9.09
CA GLN A 135 5.71 -32.26 -10.29
C GLN A 135 5.90 -31.34 -11.50
N SER A 136 5.24 -30.18 -11.53
CA SER A 136 5.40 -29.16 -12.58
C SER A 136 6.50 -28.14 -12.27
N GLY A 137 7.24 -28.30 -11.18
CA GLY A 137 8.38 -27.46 -10.82
C GLY A 137 8.02 -26.18 -10.04
N TRP A 138 6.76 -26.01 -9.62
CA TRP A 138 6.34 -24.82 -8.89
C TRP A 138 6.95 -24.67 -7.48
N GLY A 139 7.42 -25.77 -6.89
CA GLY A 139 8.00 -25.79 -5.55
C GLY A 139 7.83 -27.13 -4.84
N THR A 140 8.41 -27.28 -3.66
CA THR A 140 8.17 -28.44 -2.78
C THR A 140 6.80 -28.37 -2.10
N VAL A 141 6.31 -29.47 -1.53
CA VAL A 141 5.05 -29.48 -0.76
C VAL A 141 5.06 -28.43 0.35
N ALA A 142 6.15 -28.32 1.12
CA ALA A 142 6.27 -27.34 2.19
C ALA A 142 6.15 -25.89 1.67
N GLN A 143 6.77 -25.60 0.53
CA GLN A 143 6.72 -24.29 -0.11
C GLN A 143 5.33 -23.99 -0.69
N LEU A 144 4.67 -24.98 -1.30
CA LEU A 144 3.32 -24.79 -1.85
C LEU A 144 2.24 -24.76 -0.76
N MET A 145 2.54 -25.16 0.47
CA MET A 145 1.69 -24.94 1.63
C MET A 145 2.01 -23.62 2.37
N ASP A 146 2.91 -22.79 1.85
CA ASP A 146 3.19 -21.44 2.34
C ASP A 146 2.51 -20.39 1.42
N PRO A 147 1.54 -19.60 1.93
CA PRO A 147 0.84 -18.61 1.12
C PRO A 147 1.74 -17.49 0.60
N VAL A 148 2.81 -17.11 1.33
CA VAL A 148 3.76 -16.09 0.89
C VAL A 148 4.61 -16.62 -0.28
N TYR A 149 5.07 -17.86 -0.18
CA TYR A 149 5.82 -18.49 -1.27
C TYR A 149 4.98 -18.59 -2.54
N GLN A 150 3.74 -19.07 -2.42
CA GLN A 150 2.83 -19.21 -3.56
C GLN A 150 2.54 -17.89 -4.26
N ALA A 151 2.27 -16.82 -3.50
CA ALA A 151 2.08 -15.49 -4.09
C ALA A 151 3.34 -15.01 -4.83
N LYS A 152 4.53 -15.21 -4.25
CA LYS A 152 5.81 -14.89 -4.92
C LYS A 152 6.02 -15.72 -6.18
N ALA A 153 5.69 -17.02 -6.15
CA ALA A 153 5.80 -17.90 -7.30
C ALA A 153 4.83 -17.49 -8.42
N PHE A 154 3.59 -17.13 -8.06
CA PHE A 154 2.59 -16.63 -9.01
C PHE A 154 3.08 -15.37 -9.72
N PHE A 155 3.66 -14.40 -8.99
CA PHE A 155 4.23 -13.21 -9.61
C PHE A 155 5.49 -13.50 -10.42
N GLY A 156 6.33 -14.44 -9.98
CA GLY A 156 7.51 -14.92 -10.71
C GLY A 156 8.51 -13.82 -11.04
N GLY A 157 9.05 -13.86 -12.26
CA GLY A 157 10.10 -12.95 -12.72
C GLY A 157 11.52 -13.43 -12.40
N PRO A 158 12.55 -12.68 -12.81
CA PRO A 158 13.96 -13.07 -12.66
C PRO A 158 14.43 -13.29 -11.21
N THR A 159 13.71 -12.74 -10.24
CA THR A 159 13.97 -12.87 -8.80
C THR A 159 12.93 -13.74 -8.09
N GLY A 160 11.98 -14.30 -8.83
CA GLY A 160 10.94 -15.18 -8.31
C GLY A 160 11.49 -16.56 -7.89
N PRO A 161 10.86 -17.23 -6.92
CA PRO A 161 11.35 -18.51 -6.39
C PRO A 161 11.26 -19.68 -7.38
N ASN A 162 10.49 -19.52 -8.45
CA ASN A 162 10.25 -20.46 -9.54
C ASN A 162 11.06 -20.14 -10.81
N TYR A 163 11.98 -19.17 -10.76
CA TYR A 163 12.83 -18.86 -11.91
C TYR A 163 13.74 -20.05 -12.30
N PRO A 164 13.94 -20.36 -13.60
CA PRO A 164 13.34 -19.71 -14.77
C PRO A 164 12.02 -20.33 -15.25
N SER A 165 11.56 -21.41 -14.59
CA SER A 165 10.37 -22.16 -14.97
C SER A 165 9.83 -22.93 -13.78
N PRO A 166 8.50 -23.02 -13.58
CA PRO A 166 7.44 -22.44 -14.41
C PRO A 166 7.37 -20.90 -14.34
N ARG A 167 6.84 -20.27 -15.39
CA ARG A 167 6.78 -18.81 -15.51
C ARG A 167 5.70 -18.21 -14.59
N GLY A 168 5.98 -17.07 -13.97
CA GLY A 168 4.96 -16.27 -13.27
C GLY A 168 4.47 -15.08 -14.09
N LEU A 169 3.69 -14.20 -13.47
CA LEU A 169 3.08 -13.03 -14.10
C LEU A 169 4.11 -12.10 -14.77
N LEU A 170 5.22 -11.80 -14.07
CA LEU A 170 6.27 -10.90 -14.55
C LEU A 170 7.06 -11.47 -15.74
N ASP A 171 6.98 -12.77 -15.99
CA ASP A 171 7.62 -13.43 -17.13
C ASP A 171 6.75 -13.36 -18.40
N ILE A 172 5.52 -12.84 -18.31
CA ILE A 172 4.58 -12.71 -19.43
C ILE A 172 4.76 -11.33 -20.09
N PRO A 173 5.22 -11.24 -21.35
CA PRO A 173 5.43 -9.96 -22.01
C PRO A 173 4.13 -9.16 -22.17
N GLY A 174 4.11 -7.92 -21.67
CA GLY A 174 2.99 -7.01 -21.84
C GLY A 174 1.75 -7.32 -21.00
N TRP A 175 1.89 -8.14 -19.94
CA TRP A 175 0.76 -8.50 -19.06
C TRP A 175 0.03 -7.28 -18.48
N GLN A 176 0.72 -6.15 -18.28
CA GLN A 176 0.14 -4.92 -17.75
C GLN A 176 -0.95 -4.32 -18.67
N SER A 177 -0.89 -4.65 -19.97
CA SER A 177 -1.84 -4.20 -20.99
C SER A 177 -2.83 -5.29 -21.39
N MET A 178 -2.76 -6.48 -20.77
CA MET A 178 -3.68 -7.58 -21.04
C MET A 178 -4.99 -7.39 -20.27
N ASP A 179 -6.05 -8.04 -20.76
CA ASP A 179 -7.22 -8.28 -19.92
C ASP A 179 -6.79 -9.06 -18.65
N PRO A 180 -7.24 -8.67 -17.44
CA PRO A 180 -6.78 -9.31 -16.19
C PRO A 180 -7.05 -10.82 -16.13
N GLY A 181 -8.17 -11.28 -16.70
CA GLY A 181 -8.46 -12.72 -16.76
C GLY A 181 -7.53 -13.44 -17.73
N GLN A 182 -7.21 -12.81 -18.87
CA GLN A 182 -6.21 -13.34 -19.82
C GLN A 182 -4.82 -13.41 -19.20
N ALA A 183 -4.43 -12.43 -18.39
CA ALA A 183 -3.16 -12.43 -17.67
C ALA A 183 -3.11 -13.57 -16.63
N ALA A 184 -4.16 -13.75 -15.82
CA ALA A 184 -4.28 -14.84 -14.86
C ALA A 184 -4.18 -16.22 -15.54
N GLN A 185 -4.97 -16.40 -16.61
CA GLN A 185 -4.94 -17.60 -17.44
C GLN A 185 -3.56 -17.89 -18.07
N SER A 186 -2.79 -16.86 -18.38
CA SER A 186 -1.45 -17.02 -18.99
C SER A 186 -0.41 -17.55 -17.99
N VAL A 187 -0.62 -17.30 -16.69
CA VAL A 187 0.15 -17.87 -15.58
C VAL A 187 -0.29 -19.31 -15.29
N GLU A 188 -1.60 -19.54 -15.11
CA GLU A 188 -2.13 -20.84 -14.68
C GLU A 188 -2.17 -21.89 -15.80
N VAL A 189 -2.22 -21.45 -17.08
CA VAL A 189 -2.31 -22.35 -18.24
C VAL A 189 -3.51 -23.32 -18.13
N SER A 190 -4.63 -22.83 -17.61
CA SER A 190 -5.90 -23.57 -17.51
C SER A 190 -6.56 -23.83 -18.87
N ALA A 191 -7.46 -24.83 -18.91
CA ALA A 191 -8.22 -25.19 -20.10
C ALA A 191 -9.46 -24.29 -20.35
N TYR A 192 -9.76 -23.34 -19.44
CA TYR A 192 -10.98 -22.54 -19.47
C TYR A 192 -10.71 -21.03 -19.26
N PRO A 193 -10.25 -20.32 -20.30
CA PRO A 193 -9.74 -18.95 -20.22
C PRO A 193 -10.72 -17.91 -19.66
N ASP A 194 -12.02 -18.08 -19.89
CA ASP A 194 -13.03 -17.07 -19.52
C ASP A 194 -13.42 -17.11 -18.04
N ARG A 195 -12.98 -18.11 -17.26
CA ARG A 195 -13.40 -18.29 -15.85
C ARG A 195 -12.85 -17.20 -14.93
N TYR A 196 -11.61 -16.76 -15.16
CA TYR A 196 -10.95 -15.79 -14.29
C TYR A 196 -11.62 -14.42 -14.32
N GLN A 197 -12.08 -13.98 -15.51
CA GLN A 197 -12.76 -12.69 -15.66
C GLN A 197 -14.03 -12.56 -14.81
N ASN A 198 -14.68 -13.68 -14.48
CA ASN A 198 -15.90 -13.66 -13.67
C ASN A 198 -15.66 -13.08 -12.26
N TYR A 199 -14.45 -13.29 -11.73
CA TYR A 199 -14.07 -12.86 -10.38
C TYR A 199 -13.43 -11.49 -10.30
N GLN A 200 -13.22 -10.78 -11.43
CA GLN A 200 -12.62 -9.46 -11.39
C GLN A 200 -13.34 -8.48 -10.44
N PRO A 201 -14.69 -8.36 -10.46
CA PRO A 201 -15.38 -7.45 -9.52
C PRO A 201 -15.20 -7.85 -8.05
N VAL A 202 -15.11 -9.16 -7.77
CA VAL A 202 -14.86 -9.68 -6.42
C VAL A 202 -13.43 -9.37 -5.98
N ALA A 203 -12.44 -9.56 -6.84
CA ALA A 203 -11.04 -9.23 -6.56
C ALA A 203 -10.85 -7.73 -6.29
N GLU A 204 -11.50 -6.87 -7.07
CA GLU A 204 -11.49 -5.42 -6.85
C GLU A 204 -12.16 -5.04 -5.52
N ALA A 205 -13.27 -5.68 -5.16
CA ALA A 205 -13.92 -5.48 -3.87
C ALA A 205 -13.04 -5.92 -2.69
N ILE A 206 -12.36 -7.07 -2.81
CA ILE A 206 -11.41 -7.56 -1.79
C ILE A 206 -10.27 -6.58 -1.61
N ILE A 207 -9.59 -6.18 -2.70
CA ILE A 207 -8.49 -5.23 -2.58
C ILE A 207 -8.99 -3.93 -1.98
N THR A 208 -10.17 -3.46 -2.38
CA THR A 208 -10.78 -2.26 -1.81
C THR A 208 -10.99 -2.44 -0.31
N ALA A 209 -11.62 -3.52 0.15
CA ALA A 209 -11.85 -3.78 1.57
C ALA A 209 -10.56 -3.97 2.38
N LEU A 210 -9.52 -4.55 1.77
CA LEU A 210 -8.23 -4.80 2.41
C LEU A 210 -7.28 -3.61 2.36
N THR A 211 -7.49 -2.66 1.45
CA THR A 211 -6.65 -1.45 1.31
C THR A 211 -7.36 -0.19 1.78
N GLN A 212 -8.65 -0.29 2.10
CA GLN A 212 -9.38 0.68 2.92
C GLN A 212 -9.03 0.42 4.39
N ALA A 213 -8.66 1.48 5.11
CA ALA A 213 -8.54 1.42 6.56
C ALA A 213 -9.89 0.95 7.14
N GLY A 214 -9.86 -0.04 8.04
CA GLY A 214 -11.02 -0.83 8.42
C GLY A 214 -12.24 0.00 8.83
N ASP A 215 -13.28 -0.05 8.01
CA ASP A 215 -14.61 0.46 8.32
C ASP A 215 -15.38 -0.57 9.15
N ASN A 216 -15.27 -0.49 10.48
CA ASN A 216 -16.42 -0.82 11.32
C ASN A 216 -17.23 0.46 11.54
N GLY A 217 -18.04 0.79 10.53
CA GLY A 217 -19.23 1.64 10.63
C GLY A 217 -19.03 3.09 11.05
N ALA A 218 -18.68 3.96 10.11
CA ALA A 218 -19.36 5.23 9.83
C ALA A 218 -18.53 6.02 8.80
N GLY A 219 -19.06 6.17 7.59
CA GLY A 219 -18.57 7.00 6.47
C GLY A 219 -17.17 7.63 6.58
N GLY A 220 -16.20 7.06 5.87
CA GLY A 220 -14.85 7.62 5.75
C GLY A 220 -14.20 7.35 4.40
N GLY A 221 -14.58 8.12 3.37
CA GLY A 221 -13.55 8.52 2.40
C GLY A 221 -12.48 9.32 3.15
N SER A 222 -11.27 9.48 2.59
CA SER A 222 -10.38 10.57 3.07
C SER A 222 -11.27 11.80 3.22
N PRO A 223 -11.35 12.41 4.42
CA PRO A 223 -12.16 13.60 4.60
C PRO A 223 -11.78 14.55 3.47
N ALA A 224 -12.79 15.06 2.74
CA ALA A 224 -12.49 16.15 1.85
C ALA A 224 -11.79 17.23 2.70
N PRO A 225 -10.91 18.09 2.14
CA PRO A 225 -10.27 19.14 2.93
C PRO A 225 -11.28 19.93 3.81
N SER A 226 -12.55 20.02 3.39
CA SER A 226 -13.65 20.62 4.16
C SER A 226 -14.00 19.94 5.49
N ASP A 227 -13.68 18.66 5.67
CA ASP A 227 -14.09 17.86 6.82
C ASP A 227 -12.99 17.79 7.89
N LEU A 228 -11.75 18.21 7.55
CA LEU A 228 -10.65 18.39 8.50
C LEU A 228 -10.62 19.83 9.04
N PRO A 229 -10.24 20.03 10.32
CA PRO A 229 -9.98 21.37 10.82
C PRO A 229 -8.85 22.02 10.03
N ALA A 230 -9.09 23.24 9.51
CA ALA A 230 -8.07 23.99 8.79
C ALA A 230 -6.90 24.32 9.72
N ALA A 231 -5.70 23.92 9.34
CA ALA A 231 -4.49 24.22 10.10
C ALA A 231 -4.11 25.70 9.92
N THR A 232 -4.04 26.43 11.03
CA THR A 232 -3.64 27.86 11.06
C THR A 232 -2.19 28.05 11.49
N GLN A 233 -1.54 26.99 11.95
CA GLN A 233 -0.16 26.98 12.43
C GLN A 233 0.49 25.64 12.13
N ILE A 234 1.79 25.67 11.88
CA ILE A 234 2.63 24.49 11.67
C ILE A 234 3.80 24.58 12.63
N VAL A 235 4.09 23.49 13.33
CA VAL A 235 5.11 23.41 14.37
C VAL A 235 6.08 22.27 14.10
N PHE A 236 7.26 22.34 14.70
CA PHE A 236 8.23 21.27 14.61
C PHE A 236 7.79 20.06 15.47
N PRO A 237 7.98 18.81 15.01
CA PRO A 237 7.43 17.63 15.67
C PRO A 237 8.14 17.22 16.98
N LEU A 238 9.20 17.95 17.38
CA LEU A 238 9.94 17.72 18.61
C LEU A 238 10.19 19.05 19.34
N PRO A 239 10.19 19.07 20.69
CA PRO A 239 10.50 20.28 21.44
C PRO A 239 11.90 20.85 21.11
N GLU A 240 12.04 22.17 21.16
CA GLU A 240 13.33 22.82 20.91
C GLU A 240 14.41 22.34 21.88
N GLY A 241 15.61 22.08 21.35
CA GLY A 241 16.77 21.68 22.13
C GLY A 241 16.82 20.19 22.55
N THR A 242 15.83 19.38 22.18
CA THR A 242 15.80 17.94 22.54
C THR A 242 16.34 17.01 21.45
N TRP A 243 16.65 17.53 20.27
CA TRP A 243 16.93 16.72 19.08
C TRP A 243 18.12 17.21 18.27
N VAL A 244 18.70 16.28 17.51
CA VAL A 244 19.71 16.54 16.48
C VAL A 244 19.34 15.76 15.22
N LYS A 245 19.38 16.40 14.06
CA LYS A 245 19.18 15.70 12.77
C LYS A 245 20.34 14.76 12.50
N THR A 246 20.04 13.51 12.23
CA THR A 246 21.05 12.46 12.00
C THR A 246 21.01 11.88 10.60
N SER A 247 19.85 11.85 9.94
CA SER A 247 19.70 11.24 8.60
C SER A 247 18.71 12.02 7.75
N PRO A 248 19.10 12.53 6.57
CA PRO A 248 18.20 13.27 5.70
C PRO A 248 17.33 12.34 4.83
N PHE A 249 16.26 12.90 4.27
CA PHE A 249 15.48 12.28 3.19
C PHE A 249 16.34 12.04 1.93
N GLY A 250 16.06 10.96 1.19
CA GLY A 250 16.63 10.69 -0.12
C GLY A 250 17.46 9.40 -0.24
N PRO A 251 18.19 9.20 -1.36
CA PRO A 251 18.98 8.00 -1.59
C PRO A 251 20.03 7.80 -0.50
N ARG A 252 20.07 6.60 0.09
CA ARG A 252 21.06 6.24 1.12
C ARG A 252 21.53 4.80 0.95
N VAL A 253 22.68 4.49 1.54
CA VAL A 253 23.02 3.09 1.85
C VAL A 253 22.39 2.77 3.20
N ASP A 254 21.58 1.73 3.26
CA ASP A 254 20.87 1.31 4.45
C ASP A 254 21.89 0.97 5.57
N PRO A 255 21.81 1.62 6.74
CA PRO A 255 22.83 1.50 7.78
C PRO A 255 22.80 0.16 8.52
N ILE A 256 21.73 -0.63 8.37
CA ILE A 256 21.56 -1.93 9.04
C ILE A 256 22.00 -3.06 8.09
N THR A 257 21.61 -2.97 6.82
CA THR A 257 21.78 -4.05 5.82
C THR A 257 22.92 -3.79 4.83
N GLY A 258 23.37 -2.54 4.68
CA GLY A 258 24.40 -2.14 3.72
C GLY A 258 23.93 -2.08 2.25
N ALA A 259 22.64 -2.26 1.99
CA ALA A 259 22.06 -2.20 0.65
C ALA A 259 21.84 -0.75 0.18
N GLN A 260 21.87 -0.49 -1.12
CA GLN A 260 21.36 0.78 -1.64
C GLN A 260 19.84 0.83 -1.44
N GLY A 261 19.36 1.92 -0.84
CA GLY A 261 17.96 2.16 -0.55
C GLY A 261 17.59 3.63 -0.67
N PHE A 262 16.36 3.95 -0.31
CA PHE A 262 15.84 5.32 -0.30
C PHE A 262 15.20 5.59 1.06
N HIS A 263 15.59 6.69 1.68
CA HIS A 263 15.03 7.14 2.94
C HIS A 263 13.81 8.02 2.69
N THR A 264 12.63 7.53 3.09
CA THR A 264 11.34 8.20 2.87
C THR A 264 11.04 9.30 3.88
N GLY A 265 11.88 9.50 4.90
CA GLY A 265 11.71 10.50 5.93
C GLY A 265 13.00 11.20 6.31
N THR A 266 12.95 11.95 7.40
CA THR A 266 14.13 12.54 8.06
C THR A 266 14.19 11.99 9.48
N ASP A 267 15.38 11.56 9.91
CA ASP A 267 15.59 11.03 11.25
C ASP A 267 16.16 12.13 12.16
N TYR A 268 15.49 12.31 13.30
CA TYR A 268 15.89 13.22 14.37
C TYR A 268 16.20 12.42 15.63
N ALA A 269 17.49 12.28 15.96
CA ALA A 269 17.89 11.64 17.21
C ALA A 269 17.47 12.49 18.40
N ALA A 270 16.82 11.85 19.37
CA ALA A 270 16.37 12.46 20.61
C ALA A 270 16.36 11.37 21.71
N PRO A 271 16.50 11.75 23.00
CA PRO A 271 16.40 10.77 24.09
C PRO A 271 15.09 9.98 24.08
N LEU A 272 15.13 8.71 24.51
CA LEU A 272 13.92 7.92 24.76
C LEU A 272 12.95 8.69 25.67
N GLY A 273 11.66 8.62 25.37
CA GLY A 273 10.63 9.34 26.12
C GLY A 273 10.49 10.82 25.75
N THR A 274 11.28 11.35 24.80
CA THR A 274 11.09 12.73 24.32
C THR A 274 9.70 12.87 23.67
N PRO A 275 8.89 13.89 24.02
CA PRO A 275 7.58 14.09 23.42
C PRO A 275 7.65 14.28 21.90
N ILE A 276 6.80 13.55 21.18
CA ILE A 276 6.51 13.75 19.76
C ILE A 276 5.21 14.55 19.65
N LEU A 277 5.24 15.62 18.85
CA LEU A 277 4.16 16.58 18.72
C LEU A 277 3.52 16.52 17.34
N ALA A 278 2.19 16.63 17.28
CA ALA A 278 1.49 16.81 16.02
C ALA A 278 1.88 18.15 15.37
N ILE A 279 2.34 18.13 14.12
CA ILE A 279 2.81 19.35 13.45
C ILE A 279 1.71 20.39 13.19
N ALA A 280 0.45 19.95 13.12
CA ALA A 280 -0.69 20.78 12.76
C ALA A 280 -1.99 20.14 13.29
N ALA A 281 -3.09 20.90 13.26
CA ALA A 281 -4.40 20.32 13.52
C ALA A 281 -4.78 19.29 12.44
N GLY A 282 -5.45 18.21 12.81
CA GLY A 282 -5.74 17.13 11.88
C GLY A 282 -6.47 15.95 12.52
N GLN A 283 -6.65 14.89 11.74
CA GLN A 283 -7.25 13.63 12.20
C GLN A 283 -6.23 12.50 12.09
N VAL A 284 -6.12 11.70 13.14
CA VAL A 284 -5.27 10.50 13.15
C VAL A 284 -5.88 9.44 12.24
N THR A 285 -5.16 9.01 11.21
CA THR A 285 -5.58 8.00 10.24
C THR A 285 -4.88 6.66 10.42
N VAL A 286 -3.71 6.67 11.08
CA VAL A 286 -2.96 5.47 11.48
C VAL A 286 -2.44 5.67 12.90
N ALA A 287 -2.55 4.65 13.75
CA ALA A 287 -1.94 4.62 15.08
C ALA A 287 -1.73 3.15 15.51
N GLY A 288 -0.48 2.69 15.54
CA GLY A 288 -0.13 1.35 16.03
C GLY A 288 1.04 0.70 15.30
N PRO A 289 1.22 -0.62 15.45
CA PRO A 289 2.34 -1.33 14.86
C PRO A 289 2.34 -1.28 13.32
N ALA A 290 3.48 -0.98 12.72
CA ALA A 290 3.69 -0.95 11.27
C ALA A 290 5.07 -1.52 10.89
N ALA A 291 5.08 -2.42 9.91
CA ALA A 291 6.31 -3.07 9.46
C ALA A 291 7.35 -2.04 9.00
N GLY A 292 8.60 -2.18 9.48
CA GLY A 292 9.68 -1.23 9.22
C GLY A 292 9.71 -0.02 10.16
N TYR A 293 8.55 0.50 10.56
CA TYR A 293 8.44 1.67 11.45
C TYR A 293 8.39 1.31 12.94
N GLY A 294 8.13 0.05 13.29
CA GLY A 294 7.87 -0.34 14.67
C GLY A 294 6.45 0.06 15.02
N ASN A 295 6.28 1.19 15.69
CA ASN A 295 5.00 1.89 15.74
C ASN A 295 4.97 3.01 14.69
N LEU A 296 3.75 3.39 14.28
CA LEU A 296 3.52 4.48 13.35
C LEU A 296 2.27 5.24 13.75
N ILE A 297 2.37 6.57 13.76
CA ILE A 297 1.22 7.47 13.73
C ILE A 297 1.21 8.19 12.38
N VAL A 298 0.05 8.28 11.73
CA VAL A 298 -0.17 9.16 10.58
C VAL A 298 -1.35 10.07 10.87
N ILE A 299 -1.19 11.35 10.60
CA ILE A 299 -2.21 12.39 10.81
C ILE A 299 -2.45 13.11 9.49
N GLU A 300 -3.71 13.16 9.03
CA GLU A 300 -4.11 13.99 7.90
C GLU A 300 -4.51 15.38 8.35
N HIS A 301 -3.97 16.38 7.65
CA HIS A 301 -4.15 17.80 7.90
C HIS A 301 -4.78 18.46 6.69
N ASN A 302 -5.65 19.45 6.92
CA ASN A 302 -6.00 20.42 5.89
C ASN A 302 -5.06 21.63 6.02
N ILE A 303 -4.10 21.74 5.10
CA ILE A 303 -3.11 22.81 5.06
C ILE A 303 -3.32 23.60 3.77
N GLY A 304 -3.79 24.84 3.89
CA GLY A 304 -4.05 25.68 2.72
C GLY A 304 -5.10 25.11 1.76
N GLY A 305 -6.06 24.32 2.25
CA GLY A 305 -7.09 23.67 1.43
C GLY A 305 -6.63 22.37 0.78
N GLN A 306 -5.43 21.89 1.09
CA GLN A 306 -4.88 20.63 0.58
C GLN A 306 -4.76 19.60 1.70
N VAL A 307 -5.01 18.34 1.39
CA VAL A 307 -4.74 17.24 2.33
C VAL A 307 -3.24 16.95 2.33
N VAL A 308 -2.63 17.05 3.50
CA VAL A 308 -1.22 16.69 3.74
C VAL A 308 -1.18 15.76 4.94
N ALA A 309 -0.50 14.63 4.83
CA ALA A 309 -0.28 13.77 5.99
C ALA A 309 1.13 13.96 6.58
N SER A 310 1.22 13.89 7.90
CA SER A 310 2.48 13.73 8.63
C SER A 310 2.56 12.33 9.22
N ALA A 311 3.71 11.67 9.08
CA ALA A 311 3.95 10.34 9.63
C ALA A 311 5.11 10.38 10.64
N TYR A 312 4.91 9.70 11.76
CA TYR A 312 5.82 9.61 12.90
C TYR A 312 6.08 8.12 13.12
N GLY A 313 7.34 7.69 13.13
CA GLY A 313 7.73 6.30 13.38
C GLY A 313 8.74 6.09 14.50
N HIS A 314 8.86 4.82 14.91
CA HIS A 314 9.73 4.29 15.97
C HIS A 314 9.31 4.62 17.40
N GLU A 315 8.03 4.95 17.63
CA GLU A 315 7.49 5.34 18.94
C GLU A 315 7.56 4.20 19.97
N GLU A 316 7.86 4.54 21.23
CA GLU A 316 7.75 3.60 22.37
C GLU A 316 6.30 3.56 22.90
N ARG A 317 5.63 4.72 22.95
CA ARG A 317 4.28 4.87 23.49
C ARG A 317 3.45 5.84 22.67
N LEU A 318 2.20 5.47 22.42
CA LEU A 318 1.22 6.27 21.67
C LEU A 318 0.16 6.81 22.63
N TYR A 319 -0.27 8.05 22.42
CA TYR A 319 -1.29 8.75 23.21
C TYR A 319 -2.56 9.08 22.42
N VAL A 320 -2.62 8.65 21.17
CA VAL A 320 -3.75 8.85 20.26
C VAL A 320 -4.12 7.55 19.56
N LYS A 321 -5.36 7.48 19.05
CA LYS A 321 -5.87 6.37 18.23
C LYS A 321 -6.48 6.90 16.95
N VAL A 322 -6.67 6.02 15.97
CA VAL A 322 -7.34 6.33 14.70
C VAL A 322 -8.70 7.00 14.97
N GLY A 323 -8.98 8.07 14.23
CA GLY A 323 -10.18 8.90 14.35
C GLY A 323 -10.05 10.09 15.30
N ASP A 324 -9.06 10.11 16.21
CA ASP A 324 -8.85 11.23 17.11
C ASP A 324 -8.51 12.51 16.33
N LEU A 325 -9.13 13.63 16.73
CA LEU A 325 -8.74 14.95 16.26
C LEU A 325 -7.63 15.50 17.16
N VAL A 326 -6.60 16.06 16.54
CA VAL A 326 -5.46 16.66 17.23
C VAL A 326 -5.30 18.13 16.89
N THR A 327 -4.62 18.87 17.75
CA THR A 327 -4.18 20.25 17.49
C THR A 327 -2.67 20.31 17.25
N ALA A 328 -2.21 21.37 16.58
CA ALA A 328 -0.77 21.61 16.45
C ALA A 328 -0.09 21.69 17.83
N GLY A 329 1.05 21.04 18.00
CA GLY A 329 1.81 20.99 19.25
C GLY A 329 1.25 20.02 20.29
N GLN A 330 0.22 19.24 19.96
CA GLN A 330 -0.31 18.21 20.85
C GLN A 330 0.66 17.04 20.98
N HIS A 331 0.93 16.61 22.21
CA HIS A 331 1.72 15.42 22.50
C HIS A 331 0.95 14.16 22.07
N ILE A 332 1.47 13.48 21.05
CA ILE A 332 0.82 12.32 20.40
C ILE A 332 1.52 10.99 20.69
N ALA A 333 2.83 11.03 20.96
CA ALA A 333 3.64 9.85 21.27
C ALA A 333 4.95 10.22 21.96
N ASP A 334 5.72 9.22 22.37
CA ASP A 334 7.08 9.36 22.87
C ASP A 334 8.10 8.72 21.93
N VAL A 335 9.24 9.39 21.75
CA VAL A 335 10.39 8.86 21.00
C VAL A 335 10.80 7.52 21.59
N GLY A 336 10.86 6.51 20.73
CA GLY A 336 11.30 5.17 21.06
C GLY A 336 12.48 4.71 20.21
N THR A 337 12.61 3.39 20.12
CA THR A 337 13.58 2.70 19.25
C THR A 337 12.96 1.44 18.62
N GLU A 338 11.63 1.39 18.55
CA GLU A 338 10.88 0.22 18.08
C GLU A 338 11.07 0.00 16.57
N GLY A 339 10.98 -1.26 16.13
CA GLY A 339 11.12 -1.60 14.70
C GLY A 339 12.56 -1.54 14.19
N HIS A 340 12.75 -1.12 12.94
CA HIS A 340 14.06 -1.10 12.28
C HIS A 340 14.84 0.17 12.64
N SER A 341 15.33 0.24 13.89
CA SER A 341 16.06 1.39 14.42
C SER A 341 17.46 1.01 14.90
N THR A 342 18.43 1.90 14.70
CA THR A 342 19.81 1.76 15.22
C THR A 342 20.03 2.46 16.55
N GLY A 343 19.04 3.24 17.03
CA GLY A 343 19.06 3.96 18.30
C GLY A 343 17.89 4.94 18.43
N PRO A 344 17.66 5.56 19.59
CA PRO A 344 16.48 6.42 19.83
C PRO A 344 16.40 7.62 18.87
N HIS A 345 15.31 7.68 18.09
CA HIS A 345 15.05 8.78 17.16
C HIS A 345 13.57 8.83 16.75
N LEU A 346 13.15 9.98 16.23
CA LEU A 346 11.92 10.11 15.45
C LEU A 346 12.26 9.94 13.97
N HIS A 347 11.59 9.01 13.29
CA HIS A 347 11.51 8.99 11.83
C HIS A 347 10.30 9.80 11.37
N PHE A 348 10.50 10.86 10.60
CA PHE A 348 9.45 11.81 10.25
C PHE A 348 9.26 12.00 8.75
N GLU A 349 8.03 11.82 8.26
CA GLU A 349 7.67 11.99 6.85
C GLU A 349 6.57 13.05 6.67
N ILE A 350 6.61 13.75 5.53
CA ILE A 350 5.50 14.55 5.01
C ILE A 350 5.02 13.94 3.70
N ARG A 351 3.70 13.74 3.56
CA ARG A 351 3.05 13.11 2.41
C ARG A 351 1.96 14.04 1.83
N PRO A 352 2.29 14.90 0.86
CA PRO A 352 1.29 15.73 0.17
C PRO A 352 0.32 14.84 -0.60
N GLY A 353 -0.97 14.95 -0.32
CA GLY A 353 -2.01 14.07 -0.87
C GLY A 353 -2.58 13.04 0.11
N GLY A 354 -2.14 13.07 1.37
CA GLY A 354 -2.74 12.29 2.47
C GLY A 354 -1.94 11.05 2.86
N THR A 355 -2.57 10.21 3.69
CA THR A 355 -1.93 9.11 4.44
C THR A 355 -1.08 8.20 3.58
N ASN A 356 -1.54 7.91 2.36
CA ASN A 356 -0.93 6.94 1.45
C ASN A 356 -0.12 7.60 0.31
N ALA A 357 0.07 8.92 0.34
CA ALA A 357 0.83 9.61 -0.69
C ALA A 357 2.34 9.44 -0.51
N THR A 358 3.08 9.64 -1.60
CA THR A 358 4.55 9.58 -1.57
C THR A 358 5.12 10.66 -0.66
N ALA A 359 6.07 10.26 0.19
CA ALA A 359 6.77 11.20 1.05
C ALA A 359 7.68 12.15 0.25
N VAL A 360 7.76 13.40 0.71
CA VAL A 360 8.68 14.42 0.21
C VAL A 360 9.71 14.76 1.30
N ASP A 361 10.72 15.54 0.93
CA ASP A 361 11.69 16.07 1.88
C ASP A 361 11.00 16.89 2.99
N SER A 362 10.91 16.30 4.18
CA SER A 362 10.25 16.88 5.35
C SER A 362 10.88 18.21 5.79
N ASP A 363 12.20 18.35 5.70
CA ASP A 363 12.90 19.57 6.08
C ASP A 363 12.59 20.72 5.12
N ALA A 364 12.67 20.44 3.83
CA ALA A 364 12.35 21.41 2.79
C ALA A 364 10.89 21.86 2.91
N TRP A 365 9.99 20.90 3.19
CA TRP A 365 8.57 21.18 3.36
C TRP A 365 8.28 22.02 4.61
N LEU A 366 8.81 21.64 5.78
CA LEU A 366 8.62 22.38 7.04
C LEU A 366 9.16 23.81 6.95
N LYS A 367 10.33 23.99 6.30
CA LYS A 367 10.90 25.32 6.05
C LYS A 367 10.03 26.16 5.13
N ALA A 368 9.47 25.58 4.07
CA ALA A 368 8.60 26.29 3.13
C ALA A 368 7.26 26.71 3.74
N HIS A 369 6.87 26.10 4.87
CA HIS A 369 5.64 26.39 5.59
C HIS A 369 5.88 27.09 6.94
N ASP A 370 7.06 27.69 7.13
CA ASP A 370 7.44 28.47 8.30
C ASP A 370 7.17 27.75 9.64
N ALA A 371 7.48 26.45 9.70
CA ALA A 371 7.25 25.64 10.90
C ALA A 371 7.98 26.23 12.12
N GLN A 372 7.22 26.48 13.19
CA GLN A 372 7.74 27.11 14.40
C GLN A 372 8.25 26.05 15.40
N GLY A 373 9.35 26.34 16.09
CA GLY A 373 9.75 25.52 17.22
C GLY A 373 8.79 25.72 18.41
N ILE A 374 8.62 24.66 19.20
CA ILE A 374 7.83 24.68 20.44
C ILE A 374 8.76 24.38 21.60
N SER A 375 8.68 25.16 22.68
CA SER A 375 9.37 24.82 23.91
C SER A 375 8.66 23.65 24.62
N GLY A 376 9.39 22.82 25.36
CA GLY A 376 8.78 21.68 26.07
C GLY A 376 7.68 22.05 27.07
N ALA A 377 7.60 23.31 27.50
CA ALA A 377 6.55 23.83 28.38
C ALA A 377 5.27 24.23 27.64
N ASP A 378 5.36 24.49 26.33
CA ASP A 378 4.24 24.94 25.48
C ASP A 378 3.56 23.77 24.73
N ALA A 379 4.08 22.55 24.87
CA ALA A 379 3.45 21.35 24.33
C ALA A 379 2.11 21.08 25.03
N THR A 380 1.05 20.82 24.24
CA THR A 380 -0.26 20.50 24.83
C THR A 380 -0.23 19.05 25.35
N PRO A 381 -0.66 18.80 26.60
CA PRO A 381 -0.65 17.45 27.18
C PRO A 381 -1.47 16.44 26.37
N ALA A 382 -1.12 15.16 26.48
CA ALA A 382 -1.89 14.05 25.91
C ALA A 382 -3.36 14.07 26.36
N LEU A 383 -4.28 13.66 25.47
CA LEU A 383 -5.71 13.53 25.79
C LEU A 383 -5.92 12.41 26.83
N CYS A 384 -6.19 12.77 28.08
CA CYS A 384 -6.66 11.82 29.09
C CYS A 384 -8.10 11.38 28.75
N SER A 385 -8.29 10.16 28.23
CA SER A 385 -9.63 9.56 28.17
C SER A 385 -10.05 9.13 29.58
N ALA A 386 -10.96 9.90 30.19
CA ALA A 386 -11.61 9.51 31.44
C ALA A 386 -12.51 8.28 31.19
N GLY A 387 -12.09 7.11 31.68
CA GLY A 387 -12.91 5.91 31.69
C GLY A 387 -14.13 6.11 32.59
N GLY A 388 -15.32 6.06 31.99
CA GLY A 388 -16.59 6.04 32.70
C GLY A 388 -16.77 4.75 33.49
N GLY A 389 -16.77 4.87 34.81
CA GLY A 389 -17.31 3.87 35.72
C GLY A 389 -18.49 4.50 36.47
N GLU A 390 -19.68 4.44 35.89
CA GLU A 390 -20.92 4.59 36.65
C GLU A 390 -21.45 3.21 37.04
N GLY A 391 -21.85 3.11 38.31
CA GLY A 391 -22.12 1.87 39.01
C GLY A 391 -23.42 1.18 38.62
N SER A 392 -23.55 -0.04 39.11
CA SER A 392 -24.83 -0.69 39.37
C SER A 392 -24.65 -1.59 40.60
N SER A 393 -25.56 -1.35 41.55
CA SER A 393 -25.73 -1.97 42.86
C SER A 393 -25.96 -3.47 42.82
#